data_AF-A0A528V146-F1
#
_entry.id   AF-A0A528V146-F1
#
_cell.length_a   1.000
_cell.length_b   1.000
_cell.length_c   1.000
_cell.angle_alpha   90.00
_cell.angle_beta   90.00
_cell.angle_gamma   90.00
#
_symmetry.space_group_name_H-M   'P 1'
#
loop_
_entity.id
_entity.type
_entity.pdbx_description
1 polymer ?
#
loop_
_entity_poly.entity_id
_entity_poly.type
_entity_poly.pdbx_seq_one_letter_code
_entity_poly.pdbx_strand_id
1 'polypeptide(L)'
;LLRWDHPRRGMIPPGDFIPVAESCGLIVQLGLFAMQQAAEDLAGWQKQIGDAPLSVSVNLSSRQLIRRDLVSDVRSVIARANLK
;
A
#
# COMPACT_ATOMS: atom_id res chain seq x y z
N LEU A 1 -4.36 -6.74 -2.68
CA LEU A 1 -3.11 -7.05 -3.40
C LEU A 1 -2.99 -6.11 -4.59
N LEU A 2 -1.79 -5.61 -4.92
CA LEU A 2 -1.63 -4.69 -6.05
C LEU A 2 -2.11 -5.34 -7.36
N ARG A 3 -2.74 -4.53 -8.20
CA ARG A 3 -3.18 -4.86 -9.56
C ARG A 3 -2.89 -3.62 -10.40
N TRP A 4 -2.26 -3.82 -11.55
CA TRP A 4 -2.04 -2.72 -12.48
C TRP A 4 -3.03 -2.87 -13.63
N ASP A 5 -4.04 -2.01 -13.65
CA ASP A 5 -4.90 -1.87 -14.83
C ASP A 5 -4.23 -0.92 -15.83
N HIS A 6 -3.59 -1.50 -16.84
CA HIS A 6 -2.86 -0.73 -17.84
C HIS A 6 -3.79 -0.37 -19.00
N PRO A 7 -3.86 0.92 -19.41
CA PRO A 7 -4.91 1.43 -20.31
C PRO A 7 -4.96 0.78 -21.69
N ARG A 8 -3.85 0.16 -22.13
CA ARG A 8 -3.79 -0.60 -23.41
C ARG A 8 -3.56 -2.10 -23.26
N ARG A 9 -3.08 -2.55 -22.09
CA ARG A 9 -2.64 -3.95 -21.89
C ARG A 9 -3.58 -4.71 -20.97
N GLY A 10 -4.59 -4.04 -20.41
CA GLY A 10 -5.49 -4.59 -19.41
C GLY A 10 -4.75 -4.87 -18.11
N MET A 11 -5.27 -5.83 -17.35
CA MET A 11 -4.73 -6.22 -16.06
C MET A 11 -3.35 -6.87 -16.20
N ILE A 12 -2.34 -6.26 -15.59
CA ILE A 12 -0.99 -6.80 -15.47
C ILE A 12 -0.81 -7.37 -14.04
N PRO A 13 -0.41 -8.64 -13.89
CA PRO A 13 -0.22 -9.26 -12.59
C PRO A 13 1.05 -8.74 -11.88
N PRO A 14 1.11 -8.77 -10.54
CA PRO A 14 2.28 -8.36 -9.77
C PRO A 14 3.60 -9.01 -10.18
N GLY A 15 3.56 -10.28 -10.60
CA GLY A 15 4.77 -11.00 -11.04
C GLY A 15 5.50 -10.31 -12.19
N ASP A 16 4.79 -9.54 -13.03
CA ASP A 16 5.37 -8.91 -14.21
C ASP A 16 5.96 -7.53 -13.92
N PHE A 17 5.41 -6.78 -12.95
CA PHE A 17 5.83 -5.40 -12.68
C PHE A 17 6.60 -5.20 -11.37
N ILE A 18 6.45 -6.08 -10.38
CA ILE A 18 7.19 -5.96 -9.10
C ILE A 18 8.71 -6.08 -9.31
N PRO A 19 9.24 -7.05 -10.09
CA PRO A 19 10.69 -7.14 -10.34
C PRO A 19 11.24 -5.88 -11.04
N VAL A 20 10.44 -5.28 -11.93
CA VAL A 20 10.80 -4.02 -12.59
C VAL A 20 10.84 -2.90 -11.56
N ALA A 21 9.82 -2.75 -10.72
CA ALA A 21 9.78 -1.75 -9.65
C ALA A 21 10.95 -1.90 -8.66
N GLU A 22 11.39 -3.12 -8.36
CA GLU A 22 12.55 -3.37 -7.51
C GLU A 22 13.86 -2.95 -8.17
N SER A 23 14.06 -3.33 -9.44
CA SER A 23 15.30 -3.02 -10.17
C SER A 23 15.48 -1.53 -10.45
N CYS A 24 14.40 -0.78 -10.68
CA CYS A 24 14.44 0.66 -10.85
C CYS A 24 14.29 1.46 -9.55
N GLY A 25 14.13 0.78 -8.40
CA GLY A 25 14.00 1.42 -7.09
C GLY A 25 12.62 2.03 -6.79
N LEU A 26 11.65 1.92 -7.70
CA LEU A 26 10.28 2.39 -7.53
C LEU A 26 9.47 1.56 -6.52
N ILE A 27 9.95 0.39 -6.10
CA ILE A 27 9.24 -0.48 -5.14
C ILE A 27 8.92 0.24 -3.82
N VAL A 28 9.76 1.17 -3.40
CA VAL A 28 9.53 1.97 -2.18
C VAL A 28 8.34 2.90 -2.37
N GLN A 29 8.28 3.63 -3.49
CA GLN A 29 7.18 4.54 -3.80
C GLN A 29 5.88 3.77 -4.02
N LEU A 30 5.95 2.63 -4.70
CA LEU A 30 4.80 1.77 -4.94
C LEU A 30 4.24 1.19 -3.64
N GLY A 31 5.11 0.81 -2.69
CA GLY A 31 4.69 0.36 -1.37
C GLY A 31 4.07 1.49 -0.53
N LEU A 32 4.59 2.73 -0.62
CA LEU A 32 3.97 3.88 0.04
C LEU A 32 2.58 4.17 -0.53
N PHE A 33 2.42 4.13 -1.85
CA PHE A 33 1.13 4.24 -2.52
C PHE A 33 0.16 3.14 -2.02
N ALA A 34 0.60 1.89 -1.95
CA ALA A 34 -0.23 0.79 -1.48
C ALA A 34 -0.67 0.97 -0.01
N MET A 35 0.21 1.47 0.86
CA MET A 35 -0.14 1.79 2.26
C MET A 35 -1.19 2.89 2.35
N GLN A 36 -1.04 3.96 1.56
CA GLN A 36 -2.00 5.07 1.53
C GLN A 36 -3.38 4.60 1.09
N GLN A 37 -3.47 3.90 -0.04
CA GLN A 37 -4.75 3.39 -0.54
C GLN A 37 -5.41 2.44 0.45
N ALA A 38 -4.65 1.50 1.03
CA ALA A 38 -5.18 0.55 2.01
C ALA A 38 -5.72 1.25 3.27
N ALA A 39 -5.06 2.32 3.73
CA ALA A 39 -5.50 3.09 4.89
C ALA A 39 -6.77 3.91 4.58
N GLU A 40 -6.85 4.51 3.40
CA GLU A 40 -8.04 5.23 2.92
C GLU A 40 -9.25 4.29 2.77
N ASP A 41 -9.05 3.12 2.17
CA ASP A 41 -10.07 2.09 2.02
C ASP A 41 -10.57 1.60 3.40
N LEU A 42 -9.65 1.29 4.32
CA LEU A 42 -9.99 0.87 5.68
C LEU A 42 -10.79 1.95 6.44
N ALA A 43 -10.37 3.21 6.35
CA ALA A 43 -11.10 4.33 6.96
C ALA A 43 -12.51 4.49 6.36
N GLY A 44 -12.65 4.28 5.05
CA GLY A 44 -13.95 4.25 4.36
C GLY A 44 -14.85 3.13 4.86
N TRP A 45 -14.31 1.91 4.97
CA TRP A 45 -15.06 0.75 5.43
C TRP A 45 -15.47 0.85 6.90
N GLN A 46 -14.58 1.31 7.79
CA GLN A 46 -14.91 1.53 9.21
C GLN A 46 -16.09 2.49 9.40
N LYS A 47 -16.21 3.52 8.54
CA LYS A 47 -17.38 4.43 8.58
C LYS A 47 -18.69 3.74 8.19
N GLN A 48 -18.64 2.69 7.37
CA GLN A 48 -19.82 1.96 6.90
C GLN A 48 -20.25 0.86 7.88
N ILE A 49 -19.30 0.17 8.52
CA ILE A 49 -19.57 -0.99 9.37
C ILE A 49 -19.61 -0.67 10.87
N GLY A 50 -19.26 0.55 11.27
CA GLY A 50 -19.20 0.97 12.68
C GLY A 50 -18.00 0.36 13.42
N ASP A 51 -18.21 -0.05 14.67
CA ASP A 51 -17.15 -0.52 15.58
C ASP A 51 -16.73 -2.00 15.36
N ALA A 52 -17.15 -2.62 14.26
CA ALA A 52 -16.72 -3.97 13.95
C ALA A 52 -15.19 -4.00 13.68
N PRO A 53 -14.44 -4.94 14.30
CA PRO A 53 -13.00 -5.01 14.11
C PRO A 53 -12.68 -5.41 12.66
N LEU A 54 -12.03 -4.50 11.93
CA LEU A 54 -11.58 -4.73 10.56
C LEU A 54 -10.08 -4.40 10.47
N SER A 55 -9.34 -5.24 9.77
CA SER A 55 -7.91 -5.04 9.52
C SER A 55 -7.58 -5.26 8.05
N VAL A 56 -6.54 -4.55 7.59
CA VAL A 56 -6.00 -4.67 6.25
C VAL A 56 -4.51 -4.93 6.34
N SER A 57 -4.04 -5.91 5.58
CA SER A 57 -2.62 -6.22 5.46
C SER A 57 -2.06 -5.67 4.16
N VAL A 58 -0.93 -4.97 4.26
CA VAL A 58 -0.17 -4.47 3.12
C VAL A 58 1.16 -5.22 3.05
N ASN A 59 1.52 -5.72 1.87
CA ASN A 59 2.81 -6.38 1.68
C ASN A 59 3.93 -5.34 1.67
N LEU A 60 5.05 -5.68 2.31
CA LEU A 60 6.22 -4.83 2.41
C LEU A 60 7.39 -5.48 1.69
N SER A 61 8.10 -4.72 0.85
CA SER A 61 9.33 -5.20 0.23
C SER A 61 10.50 -5.21 1.21
N SER A 62 11.46 -6.12 1.02
CA SER A 62 12.69 -6.15 1.82
C SER A 62 13.46 -4.83 1.76
N ARG A 63 13.42 -4.13 0.62
CA ARG A 63 14.05 -2.81 0.47
C ARG A 63 13.39 -1.74 1.32
N GLN A 64 12.06 -1.77 1.51
CA GLN A 64 11.39 -0.85 2.42
C GLN A 64 11.64 -1.21 3.88
N LEU A 65 11.65 -2.51 4.21
CA LEU A 65 11.85 -2.99 5.58
C LEU A 65 13.15 -2.48 6.22
N ILE A 66 14.22 -2.35 5.43
CA ILE A 66 15.53 -1.89 5.91
C ILE A 66 15.67 -0.37 5.96
N ARG A 67 14.69 0.40 5.49
CA ARG A 67 14.77 1.87 5.52
C ARG A 67 14.47 2.43 6.90
N ARG A 68 15.26 3.40 7.32
CA ARG A 68 15.11 4.08 8.62
C ARG A 68 13.82 4.88 8.75
N ASP A 69 13.25 5.33 7.62
CA ASP A 69 12.05 6.17 7.58
C ASP A 69 10.73 5.39 7.51
N LEU A 70 10.77 4.05 7.41
CA LEU A 70 9.56 3.22 7.31
C LEU A 70 8.54 3.51 8.43
N VAL A 71 9.01 3.61 9.67
CA VAL A 71 8.11 3.88 10.82
C VAL A 71 7.45 5.25 10.69
N SER A 72 8.19 6.24 10.17
CA SER A 72 7.65 7.59 9.94
C SER A 72 6.60 7.59 8.82
N ASP A 73 6.85 6.83 7.74
CA ASP A 73 5.90 6.67 6.65
C ASP A 73 4.60 6.03 7.14
N VAL A 74 4.69 4.92 7.89
CA VAL A 74 3.52 4.23 8.45
C VAL A 74 2.72 5.14 9.37
N ARG A 75 3.37 5.85 10.29
CA ARG A 75 2.70 6.82 11.17
C ARG A 75 2.00 7.91 10.38
N SER A 76 2.65 8.43 9.34
CA SER A 76 2.09 9.48 8.48
C SER A 76 0.87 9.00 7.71
N VAL A 77 0.88 7.76 7.23
CA VAL A 77 -0.26 7.13 6.53
C VAL A 77 -1.46 6.95 7.48
N ILE A 78 -1.23 6.36 8.65
CA ILE A 78 -2.27 6.15 9.67
C ILE A 78 -2.90 7.48 10.08
N ALA A 79 -2.07 8.50 10.36
CA ALA A 79 -2.54 9.82 10.77
C ALA A 79 -3.39 10.51 9.68
N ARG A 80 -2.96 10.44 8.41
CA ARG A 80 -3.70 11.03 7.27
C ARG A 80 -5.08 10.38 7.08
N ALA A 81 -5.17 9.08 7.27
CA ALA A 81 -6.42 8.34 7.14
C ALA A 81 -7.33 8.43 8.38
N ASN A 82 -6.87 9.08 9.47
CA ASN A 82 -7.54 9.13 10.78
C ASN A 82 -7.87 7.73 11.33
N LEU A 83 -6.96 6.79 11.12
CA LEU A 83 -7.04 5.47 11.72
C LEU A 83 -6.51 5.53 13.17
N LYS A 84 -7.16 4.77 14.06
CA LYS A 84 -6.79 4.68 15.48
C LYS A 84 -5.72 3.63 15.71
#